data_AF-A0A961HSJ4-F1
#
_entry.id   AF-A0A961HSJ4-F1
#
_cell.length_a   1.000
_cell.length_b   1.000
_cell.length_c   1.000
_cell.angle_alpha   90.00
_cell.angle_beta   90.00
_cell.angle_gamma   90.00
#
_symmetry.space_group_name_H-M   'P 1'
#
loop_
_entity.id
_entity.type
_entity.pdbx_description
1 polymer ?
#
loop_
_entity_poly.entity_id
_entity_poly.type
_entity_poly.pdbx_seq_one_letter_code
_entity_poly.pdbx_strand_id
1 'polypeptide(L)'
;MARRVRQGGFTVFNPTIRPNVFSPVGVEDLIDRRGESALWFRMQPCPCPVASRTSDCLVCFNSHVRSFQESVLIENERVQADGHSLFPRFAPVRKVNRTEWLGPGEGRPLTVDKIDPTRVLVKEMLEEWSAVFIDYEVDLIEAQTFDKIRVHNDIFVQIPTDAIIIGIEGVWESGDEDVDGRPLDYTGFGFHRITLKERFTGLVNVRLRLFRPIKIAYRTMDVGHKRTERAALPFESGEIEIIVPNSYLMGEGDIITFLTTTVRHSMYIEAKPGQVDRIAYSPVVELINCYSKARDDKGNDRILQHTIGQDLILESSDRVRWLTDKPRGGYTLMYSYNPSFRIQEETTVAGGMDKRLPRQYRAKAASSYNIR
;
A
#
# COMPACT_ATOMS: atom_id res chain seq x y z
N MET A 1 -9.88 -39.81 11.23
CA MET A 1 -8.83 -38.95 11.83
C MET A 1 -8.88 -37.59 11.18
N ALA A 2 -9.45 -36.59 11.86
CA ALA A 2 -9.61 -35.25 11.31
C ALA A 2 -8.32 -34.43 11.46
N ARG A 3 -7.84 -33.93 10.31
CA ARG A 3 -6.62 -33.15 10.13
C ARG A 3 -6.77 -31.77 10.77
N ARG A 4 -5.99 -31.47 11.81
CA ARG A 4 -5.86 -30.13 12.41
C ARG A 4 -5.23 -29.15 11.42
N VAL A 5 -5.90 -28.04 11.10
CA VAL A 5 -5.33 -26.94 10.29
C VAL A 5 -5.94 -25.56 10.67
N ARG A 6 -5.12 -24.74 11.37
CA ARG A 6 -4.87 -23.27 11.23
C ARG A 6 -5.87 -22.21 11.74
N GLN A 7 -5.33 -21.30 12.57
CA GLN A 7 -5.94 -20.08 13.14
C GLN A 7 -5.63 -18.81 12.32
N GLY A 8 -6.39 -17.74 12.56
CA GLY A 8 -6.19 -16.35 12.09
C GLY A 8 -5.29 -15.48 12.98
N GLY A 9 -4.76 -14.39 12.42
CA GLY A 9 -3.69 -13.55 12.98
C GLY A 9 -4.18 -12.23 13.59
N PHE A 10 -3.40 -11.72 14.56
CA PHE A 10 -3.65 -10.48 15.31
C PHE A 10 -2.41 -9.57 15.21
N THR A 11 -2.59 -8.24 15.21
CA THR A 11 -1.48 -7.35 15.59
C THR A 11 -1.10 -7.64 17.04
N VAL A 12 0.20 -7.70 17.37
CA VAL A 12 0.71 -8.22 18.67
C VAL A 12 0.23 -7.42 19.88
N PHE A 13 -0.47 -6.29 19.68
CA PHE A 13 -0.95 -5.38 20.71
C PHE A 13 -2.42 -5.04 20.44
N ASN A 14 -3.23 -4.97 21.51
CA ASN A 14 -4.64 -4.59 21.44
C ASN A 14 -4.77 -3.12 21.88
N PRO A 15 -4.67 -2.13 20.97
CA PRO A 15 -4.89 -0.74 21.35
C PRO A 15 -6.35 -0.57 21.78
N THR A 16 -6.60 -0.52 23.08
CA THR A 16 -7.89 -0.12 23.60
C THR A 16 -8.02 1.39 23.44
N ILE A 17 -9.10 1.85 22.79
CA ILE A 17 -9.46 3.27 22.64
C ILE A 17 -9.81 3.93 24.02
N ARG A 18 -9.77 3.16 25.11
CA ARG A 18 -9.99 3.67 26.46
C ARG A 18 -8.75 4.45 26.92
N PRO A 19 -8.92 5.62 27.54
CA PRO A 19 -7.81 6.40 28.08
C PRO A 19 -7.05 5.55 29.10
N ASN A 20 -5.82 5.18 28.78
CA ASN A 20 -4.93 4.53 29.72
C ASN A 20 -4.40 5.62 30.66
N VAL A 21 -4.91 5.66 31.89
CA VAL A 21 -4.51 6.61 32.95
C VAL A 21 -3.02 6.45 33.34
N PHE A 22 -2.35 5.37 32.90
CA PHE A 22 -1.00 5.00 33.33
C PHE A 22 0.01 4.74 32.20
N SER A 23 -0.28 5.10 30.94
CA SER A 23 0.72 5.04 29.86
C SER A 23 0.79 6.37 29.10
N PRO A 24 1.95 7.04 29.06
CA PRO A 24 2.13 8.30 28.34
C PRO A 24 2.25 8.12 26.81
N VAL A 25 2.23 6.88 26.31
CA VAL A 25 2.31 6.58 24.88
C VAL A 25 0.88 6.55 24.34
N GLY A 26 0.52 7.55 23.53
CA GLY A 26 -0.78 7.62 22.88
C GLY A 26 -1.03 6.42 21.97
N VAL A 27 -2.29 6.07 21.73
CA VAL A 27 -2.64 4.98 20.80
C VAL A 27 -2.05 5.22 19.41
N GLU A 28 -1.94 6.48 18.98
CA GLU A 28 -1.30 6.87 17.72
C GLU A 28 0.20 6.51 17.67
N ASP A 29 0.96 6.81 18.74
CA ASP A 29 2.37 6.41 18.84
C ASP A 29 2.56 4.89 18.80
N LEU A 30 1.59 4.14 19.35
CA LEU A 30 1.62 2.69 19.33
C LEU A 30 1.32 2.15 17.92
N ILE A 31 0.36 2.73 17.21
CA ILE A 31 0.07 2.41 15.80
C ILE A 31 1.29 2.75 14.92
N ASP A 32 1.93 3.88 15.14
CA ASP A 32 3.09 4.30 14.36
C ASP A 32 4.27 3.30 14.51
N ARG A 33 4.57 2.90 15.75
CA ARG A 33 5.70 1.98 16.03
C ARG A 33 5.44 0.53 15.67
N ARG A 34 4.19 0.06 15.78
CA ARG A 34 3.84 -1.38 15.76
C ARG A 34 2.71 -1.72 14.81
N GLY A 35 2.15 -0.73 14.13
CA GLY A 35 1.11 -0.91 13.13
C GLY A 35 1.64 -1.56 11.86
N GLU A 36 0.71 -2.21 11.19
CA GLU A 36 0.90 -2.79 9.87
C GLU A 36 0.96 -1.66 8.85
N SER A 37 1.94 -1.70 7.95
CA SER A 37 1.97 -0.80 6.80
C SER A 37 0.86 -1.18 5.83
N ALA A 38 0.06 -0.21 5.41
CA ALA A 38 -1.06 -0.43 4.52
C ALA A 38 -1.14 0.63 3.42
N LEU A 39 -1.63 0.19 2.27
CA LEU A 39 -1.99 1.04 1.16
C LEU A 39 -3.49 1.32 1.22
N TRP A 40 -3.88 2.59 1.06
CA TRP A 40 -5.28 3.02 1.18
C TRP A 40 -5.76 3.70 -0.09
N PHE A 41 -6.90 3.22 -0.59
CA PHE A 41 -7.65 3.81 -1.71
C PHE A 41 -8.94 4.41 -1.22
N ARG A 42 -9.19 5.61 -1.70
CA ARG A 42 -10.51 6.22 -1.70
C ARG A 42 -11.31 5.71 -2.88
N MET A 43 -12.51 5.23 -2.60
CA MET A 43 -13.43 4.74 -3.61
C MET A 43 -14.50 5.80 -3.85
N GLN A 44 -14.45 6.45 -5.00
CA GLN A 44 -15.43 7.46 -5.39
C GLN A 44 -16.38 6.88 -6.44
N PRO A 45 -17.68 7.20 -6.41
CA PRO A 45 -18.60 6.73 -7.44
C PRO A 45 -18.16 7.25 -8.81
N CYS A 46 -18.20 6.37 -9.82
CA CYS A 46 -17.81 6.74 -11.17
C CYS A 46 -18.73 7.84 -11.73
N PRO A 47 -18.16 8.97 -12.21
CA PRO A 47 -18.96 10.07 -12.77
C PRO A 47 -19.62 9.72 -14.11
N CYS A 48 -19.24 8.60 -14.74
CA CYS A 48 -19.84 8.16 -15.99
C CYS A 48 -21.34 7.81 -15.80
N PRO A 49 -22.20 8.22 -16.75
CA PRO A 49 -23.60 7.79 -16.80
C PRO A 49 -23.72 6.27 -16.71
N VAL A 50 -24.71 5.76 -15.95
CA VAL A 50 -24.86 4.31 -15.71
C VAL A 50 -24.89 3.51 -17.01
N ALA A 51 -25.52 4.05 -18.06
CA ALA A 51 -25.64 3.42 -19.37
C ALA A 51 -24.32 3.32 -20.16
N SER A 52 -23.31 4.16 -19.85
CA SER A 52 -21.99 4.14 -20.51
C SER A 52 -20.90 3.49 -19.66
N ARG A 53 -21.25 2.96 -18.47
CA ARG A 53 -20.31 2.22 -17.62
C ARG A 53 -20.02 0.87 -18.26
N THR A 54 -18.86 0.75 -18.87
CA THR A 54 -18.30 -0.53 -19.30
C THR A 54 -17.34 -1.05 -18.23
N SER A 55 -17.14 -2.37 -18.16
CA SER A 55 -16.13 -3.00 -17.30
C SER A 55 -14.69 -2.62 -17.65
N ASP A 56 -14.49 -2.06 -18.85
CA ASP A 56 -13.19 -1.68 -19.42
C ASP A 56 -12.97 -0.15 -19.45
N CYS A 57 -13.69 0.61 -18.61
CA CYS A 57 -13.44 2.04 -18.46
C CYS A 57 -12.02 2.27 -17.94
N LEU A 58 -11.21 3.04 -18.66
CA LEU A 58 -9.83 3.41 -18.28
C LEU A 58 -9.74 4.17 -16.94
N VAL A 59 -10.86 4.71 -16.47
CA VAL A 59 -10.95 5.57 -15.28
C VAL A 59 -11.70 4.88 -14.14
N CYS A 60 -12.60 3.94 -14.44
CA CYS A 60 -13.52 3.36 -13.47
C CYS A 60 -13.40 1.84 -13.40
N PHE A 61 -13.10 1.32 -12.20
CA PHE A 61 -13.11 -0.11 -11.90
C PHE A 61 -14.36 -0.46 -11.10
N ASN A 62 -15.20 -1.37 -11.59
CA ASN A 62 -16.47 -1.75 -10.96
C ASN A 62 -17.35 -0.54 -10.55
N SER A 63 -17.54 0.41 -11.48
CA SER A 63 -18.32 1.64 -11.25
C SER A 63 -17.76 2.62 -10.21
N HIS A 64 -16.48 2.51 -9.85
CA HIS A 64 -15.82 3.43 -8.93
C HIS A 64 -14.49 3.93 -9.50
N VAL A 65 -14.15 5.19 -9.20
CA VAL A 65 -12.81 5.76 -9.40
C VAL A 65 -11.99 5.49 -8.14
N ARG A 66 -10.77 5.00 -8.34
CA ARG A 66 -9.78 4.82 -7.29
C ARG A 66 -8.92 6.07 -7.23
N SER A 67 -8.88 6.70 -6.07
CA SER A 67 -7.96 7.79 -5.81
C SER A 67 -7.19 7.51 -4.53
N PHE A 68 -6.05 8.17 -4.40
CA PHE A 68 -5.29 8.18 -3.16
C PHE A 68 -5.58 9.49 -2.44
N GLN A 69 -5.56 9.45 -1.11
CA GLN A 69 -5.48 10.68 -0.36
C GLN A 69 -4.11 11.31 -0.63
N GLU A 70 -4.07 12.51 -1.19
CA GLU A 70 -2.81 13.15 -1.56
C GLU A 70 -2.05 13.70 -0.36
N SER A 71 -2.77 14.23 0.63
CA SER A 71 -2.18 14.79 1.84
C SER A 71 -3.00 14.51 3.10
N VAL A 72 -2.37 14.54 4.26
CA VAL A 72 -3.02 14.34 5.55
C VAL A 72 -2.69 15.48 6.49
N LEU A 73 -3.72 15.98 7.18
CA LEU A 73 -3.58 16.98 8.23
C LEU A 73 -3.17 16.28 9.53
N ILE A 74 -2.03 16.70 10.07
CA ILE A 74 -1.58 16.38 11.42
C ILE A 74 -1.93 17.58 12.30
N GLU A 75 -2.69 17.33 13.36
CA GLU A 75 -3.15 18.36 14.29
C GLU A 75 -2.48 18.21 15.65
N ASN A 76 -2.11 19.35 16.24
CA ASN A 76 -1.65 19.53 17.60
C ASN A 76 -0.43 18.66 17.96
N GLU A 77 0.50 18.50 17.02
CA GLU A 77 1.73 17.77 17.27
C GLU A 77 2.71 18.63 18.06
N ARG A 78 3.24 18.09 19.16
CA ARG A 78 4.38 18.68 19.86
C ARG A 78 5.67 18.33 19.13
N VAL A 79 6.39 19.34 18.66
CA VAL A 79 7.63 19.18 17.89
C VAL A 79 8.86 19.62 18.66
N GLN A 80 10.00 19.03 18.31
CA GLN A 80 11.30 19.54 18.77
C GLN A 80 11.60 20.84 18.03
N ALA A 81 12.05 21.85 18.77
CA ALA A 81 12.58 23.09 18.22
C ALA A 81 14.10 23.11 18.40
N ASP A 82 14.83 23.74 17.48
CA ASP A 82 16.24 24.08 17.67
C ASP A 82 16.56 25.36 16.87
N GLY A 83 16.83 26.45 17.58
CA GLY A 83 17.03 27.77 16.99
C GLY A 83 15.80 28.20 16.18
N HIS A 84 15.96 28.30 14.87
CA HIS A 84 14.91 28.68 13.92
C HIS A 84 14.19 27.49 13.28
N SER A 85 14.52 26.26 13.66
CA SER A 85 13.98 25.05 13.04
C SER A 85 13.00 24.32 13.94
N LEU A 86 11.88 23.89 13.37
CA LEU A 86 10.93 22.94 13.96
C LEU A 86 11.03 21.61 13.21
N PHE A 87 11.08 20.51 13.95
CA PHE A 87 11.24 19.16 13.41
C PHE A 87 9.94 18.36 13.59
N PRO A 88 9.05 18.36 12.58
CA PRO A 88 7.87 17.52 12.56
C PRO A 88 8.24 16.04 12.44
N ARG A 89 7.44 15.15 13.03
CA ARG A 89 7.65 13.71 12.93
C ARG A 89 7.39 13.18 11.52
N PHE A 90 6.41 13.74 10.82
CA PHE A 90 5.99 13.28 9.50
C PHE A 90 6.50 14.23 8.41
N ALA A 91 6.94 13.65 7.30
CA ALA A 91 7.51 14.36 6.16
C ALA A 91 7.14 13.62 4.86
N PRO A 92 7.07 14.32 3.71
CA PRO A 92 7.39 15.74 3.52
C PRO A 92 6.26 16.69 3.91
N VAL A 93 6.61 17.83 4.51
CA VAL A 93 5.63 18.87 4.88
C VAL A 93 5.21 19.66 3.65
N ARG A 94 3.92 19.62 3.32
CA ARG A 94 3.30 20.38 2.24
C ARG A 94 2.99 21.81 2.67
N LYS A 95 2.39 21.95 3.85
CA LYS A 95 1.84 23.23 4.33
C LYS A 95 1.77 23.23 5.85
N VAL A 96 2.02 24.39 6.45
CA VAL A 96 1.78 24.63 7.87
C VAL A 96 0.51 25.45 8.04
N ASN A 97 -0.44 24.94 8.82
CA ASN A 97 -1.73 25.58 9.07
C ASN A 97 -1.69 26.42 10.35
N ARG A 98 -1.00 25.94 11.38
CA ARG A 98 -0.87 26.64 12.67
C ARG A 98 0.45 26.28 13.33
N THR A 99 1.07 27.24 14.00
CA THR A 99 2.17 27.00 14.93
C THR A 99 1.90 27.80 16.19
N GLU A 100 2.18 27.22 17.35
CA GLU A 100 1.96 27.85 18.64
C GLU A 100 3.08 27.45 19.60
N TRP A 101 3.73 28.45 20.18
CA TRP A 101 4.66 28.27 21.29
C TRP A 101 3.92 28.47 22.63
N LEU A 102 3.95 27.44 23.47
CA LEU A 102 3.43 27.48 24.84
C LEU A 102 4.54 27.92 25.80
N GLY A 103 4.66 29.23 25.99
CA GLY A 103 5.46 29.83 27.04
C GLY A 103 4.69 29.97 28.37
N PRO A 104 5.32 30.49 29.42
CA PRO A 104 4.63 30.85 30.67
C PRO A 104 3.60 31.96 30.39
N GLY A 105 2.31 31.59 30.28
CA GLY A 105 1.19 32.48 29.95
C GLY A 105 0.27 31.89 28.88
N GLU A 106 -0.26 32.75 28.00
CA GLU A 106 -1.02 32.34 26.81
C GLU A 106 -0.08 31.95 25.66
N GLY A 107 -0.51 30.96 24.85
CA GLY A 107 0.24 30.51 23.68
C GLY A 107 0.40 31.61 22.64
N ARG A 108 1.61 31.71 22.06
CA ARG A 108 1.93 32.70 21.03
C ARG A 108 2.11 32.02 19.68
N PRO A 109 1.47 32.51 18.60
CA PRO A 109 1.70 31.98 17.27
C PRO A 109 3.13 32.28 16.80
N LEU A 110 3.74 31.34 16.07
CA LEU A 110 5.05 31.53 15.45
C LEU A 110 4.90 31.92 13.98
N THR A 111 5.89 32.63 13.45
CA THR A 111 5.88 33.08 12.06
C THR A 111 6.71 32.13 11.20
N VAL A 112 6.04 31.34 10.36
CA VAL A 112 6.70 30.45 9.40
C VAL A 112 7.42 31.29 8.35
N ASP A 113 8.72 31.04 8.19
CA ASP A 113 9.58 31.68 7.19
C ASP A 113 9.67 30.83 5.92
N LYS A 114 9.99 29.54 6.08
CA LYS A 114 10.17 28.60 4.98
C LYS A 114 9.82 27.18 5.41
N ILE A 115 9.31 26.37 4.47
CA ILE A 115 9.07 24.95 4.67
C ILE A 115 10.11 24.19 3.84
N ASP A 116 10.96 23.43 4.51
CA ASP A 116 11.82 22.42 3.89
C ASP A 116 11.13 21.04 4.00
N PRO A 117 11.49 20.03 3.18
CA PRO A 117 10.84 18.72 3.22
C PRO A 117 10.81 18.07 4.62
N THR A 118 11.88 18.23 5.40
CA THR A 118 12.06 17.55 6.69
C THR A 118 11.97 18.49 7.91
N ARG A 119 11.75 19.79 7.71
CA ARG A 119 11.71 20.78 8.80
C ARG A 119 10.98 22.04 8.39
N VAL A 120 10.46 22.76 9.39
CA VAL A 120 9.82 24.07 9.19
C VAL A 120 10.72 25.14 9.81
N LEU A 121 11.07 26.15 9.03
CA LEU A 121 11.83 27.31 9.51
C LEU A 121 10.88 28.41 9.99
N VAL A 122 11.14 28.94 11.18
CA VAL A 122 10.40 30.04 11.82
C VAL A 122 11.31 31.23 12.06
N LYS A 123 10.73 32.44 12.10
CA LYS A 123 11.51 33.67 12.29
C LYS A 123 12.02 33.85 13.71
N GLU A 124 11.26 33.34 14.67
CA GLU A 124 11.59 33.40 16.08
C GLU A 124 12.74 32.44 16.42
N MET A 125 13.62 32.84 17.34
CA MET A 125 14.67 31.98 17.87
C MET A 125 14.15 31.23 19.11
N LEU A 126 14.19 29.91 19.06
CA LEU A 126 13.62 29.01 20.05
C LEU A 126 14.71 28.15 20.69
N GLU A 127 14.59 27.93 21.99
CA GLU A 127 15.45 26.99 22.74
C GLU A 127 14.95 25.55 22.55
N GLU A 128 15.83 24.56 22.70
CA GLU A 128 15.52 23.15 22.43
C GLU A 128 14.35 22.61 23.27
N TRP A 129 14.20 23.11 24.49
CA TRP A 129 13.14 22.73 25.42
C TRP A 129 11.82 23.50 25.21
N SER A 130 11.73 24.36 24.19
CA SER A 130 10.51 25.13 23.90
C SER A 130 9.34 24.20 23.59
N ALA A 131 8.21 24.38 24.26
CA ALA A 131 7.00 23.61 23.97
C ALA A 131 6.31 24.23 22.75
N VAL A 132 6.59 23.68 21.56
CA VAL A 132 5.97 24.13 20.30
C VAL A 132 4.99 23.09 19.80
N PHE A 133 3.81 23.56 19.40
CA PHE A 133 2.76 22.78 18.78
C PHE A 133 2.55 23.24 17.33
N ILE A 134 2.32 22.30 16.43
CA ILE A 134 2.12 22.57 15.01
C ILE A 134 0.95 21.76 14.45
N ASP A 135 0.17 22.41 13.59
CA ASP A 135 -0.81 21.79 12.70
C ASP A 135 -0.27 21.91 11.27
N TYR A 136 -0.09 20.80 10.56
CA TYR A 136 0.53 20.80 9.23
C TYR A 136 0.01 19.67 8.34
N GLU A 137 0.09 19.88 7.03
CA GLU A 137 -0.26 18.90 6.02
C GLU A 137 1.00 18.20 5.50
N VAL A 138 0.93 16.88 5.40
CA VAL A 138 1.98 16.01 4.88
C VAL A 138 1.52 15.41 3.56
N ASP A 139 2.37 15.41 2.54
CA ASP A 139 2.05 14.72 1.29
C ASP A 139 2.24 13.21 1.47
N LEU A 140 1.21 12.43 1.13
CA LEU A 140 1.26 10.98 1.04
C LEU A 140 1.70 10.51 -0.36
N ILE A 141 1.63 11.40 -1.35
CA ILE A 141 2.03 11.11 -2.73
C ILE A 141 3.15 12.05 -3.15
N GLU A 142 4.24 11.47 -3.62
CA GLU A 142 5.40 12.20 -4.11
C GLU A 142 5.73 11.77 -5.55
N ALA A 143 6.19 12.74 -6.35
CA ALA A 143 6.88 12.43 -7.60
C ALA A 143 8.39 12.36 -7.31
N GLN A 144 8.99 11.19 -7.52
CA GLN A 144 10.42 10.99 -7.27
C GLN A 144 11.11 10.45 -8.52
N THR A 145 12.29 11.02 -8.80
CA THR A 145 13.20 10.53 -9.83
C THR A 145 14.28 9.68 -9.19
N PHE A 146 14.53 8.51 -9.76
CA PHE A 146 15.64 7.63 -9.39
C PHE A 146 16.57 7.54 -10.59
N ASP A 147 17.80 8.00 -10.38
CA ASP A 147 18.81 8.04 -11.42
C ASP A 147 19.76 6.85 -11.33
N LYS A 148 20.22 6.38 -12.50
CA LYS A 148 21.29 5.40 -12.65
C LYS A 148 21.02 4.06 -11.92
N ILE A 149 19.78 3.57 -11.99
CA ILE A 149 19.45 2.21 -11.51
C ILE A 149 20.10 1.20 -12.44
N ARG A 150 20.97 0.34 -11.88
CA ARG A 150 21.66 -0.68 -12.66
C ARG A 150 20.78 -1.91 -12.90
N VAL A 151 20.63 -2.29 -14.16
CA VAL A 151 19.90 -3.49 -14.60
C VAL A 151 20.86 -4.42 -15.35
N HIS A 152 20.84 -5.71 -15.02
CA HIS A 152 21.74 -6.70 -15.60
C HIS A 152 20.99 -7.84 -16.28
N ASN A 153 20.83 -7.75 -17.61
CA ASN A 153 20.15 -8.73 -18.45
C ASN A 153 18.81 -9.21 -17.87
N ASP A 154 18.01 -8.26 -17.39
CA ASP A 154 16.75 -8.51 -16.70
C ASP A 154 15.62 -7.71 -17.36
N ILE A 155 14.40 -8.21 -17.22
CA ILE A 155 13.17 -7.51 -17.59
C ILE A 155 12.65 -6.65 -16.43
N PHE A 156 13.18 -6.82 -15.21
CA PHE A 156 12.73 -6.08 -14.05
C PHE A 156 13.68 -4.93 -13.70
N VAL A 157 13.11 -3.75 -13.46
CA VAL A 157 13.81 -2.63 -12.81
C VAL A 157 13.35 -2.58 -11.36
N GLN A 158 14.24 -2.93 -10.43
CA GLN A 158 13.97 -2.87 -8.99
C GLN A 158 14.19 -1.44 -8.49
N ILE A 159 13.21 -0.88 -7.81
CA ILE A 159 13.25 0.50 -7.32
C ILE A 159 13.67 0.49 -5.85
N PRO A 160 14.76 1.17 -5.47
CA PRO A 160 15.25 1.20 -4.09
C PRO A 160 14.46 2.23 -3.26
N THR A 161 13.19 1.93 -2.97
CA THR A 161 12.32 2.82 -2.19
C THR A 161 11.48 2.04 -1.18
N ASP A 162 11.20 2.68 -0.04
CA ASP A 162 10.27 2.23 0.99
C ASP A 162 8.81 2.62 0.68
N ALA A 163 8.60 3.50 -0.29
CA ALA A 163 7.28 3.87 -0.78
C ALA A 163 6.74 2.88 -1.83
N ILE A 164 5.45 3.00 -2.15
CA ILE A 164 4.76 2.11 -3.09
C ILE A 164 4.57 2.83 -4.42
N ILE A 165 5.00 2.20 -5.52
CA ILE A 165 4.76 2.73 -6.87
C ILE A 165 3.26 2.71 -7.15
N ILE A 166 2.69 3.89 -7.38
CA ILE A 166 1.28 4.07 -7.77
C ILE A 166 1.13 4.57 -9.21
N GLY A 167 2.22 5.00 -9.84
CA GLY A 167 2.24 5.40 -11.24
C GLY A 167 3.66 5.54 -11.78
N ILE A 168 3.79 5.41 -13.09
CA ILE A 168 5.03 5.64 -13.84
C ILE A 168 4.82 6.88 -14.69
N GLU A 169 5.67 7.89 -14.51
CA GLU A 169 5.68 9.10 -15.35
C GLU A 169 6.66 8.96 -16.52
N GLY A 170 7.75 8.22 -16.32
CA GLY A 170 8.67 7.88 -17.41
C GLY A 170 9.75 6.88 -16.99
N VAL A 171 10.24 6.14 -17.99
CA VAL A 171 11.38 5.20 -17.88
C VAL A 171 12.26 5.43 -19.10
N TRP A 172 13.54 5.73 -18.88
CA TRP A 172 14.51 5.95 -19.95
C TRP A 172 15.87 5.40 -19.57
N GLU A 173 16.65 5.04 -20.59
CA GLU A 173 18.05 4.69 -20.44
C GLU A 173 18.83 5.90 -19.91
N SER A 174 19.78 5.71 -18.99
CA SER A 174 20.67 6.79 -18.58
C SER A 174 21.68 7.03 -19.70
N GLY A 175 21.63 8.20 -20.34
CA GLY A 175 22.64 8.65 -21.30
C GLY A 175 23.89 9.22 -20.61
N ASP A 176 24.94 9.49 -21.41
CA ASP A 176 26.02 10.40 -21.02
C ASP A 176 25.48 11.83 -20.88
N GLU A 177 26.17 12.66 -20.10
CA GLU A 177 25.71 13.84 -19.32
C GLU A 177 24.81 14.90 -20.00
N ASP A 178 24.51 14.83 -21.30
CA ASP A 178 23.75 15.86 -22.04
C ASP A 178 22.72 15.32 -23.08
N VAL A 179 22.41 14.01 -23.09
CA VAL A 179 21.37 13.46 -23.99
C VAL A 179 20.23 12.86 -23.17
N ASP A 180 19.01 13.39 -23.35
CA ASP A 180 17.78 12.75 -22.90
C ASP A 180 17.78 11.31 -23.42
N GLY A 181 18.02 10.36 -22.52
CA GLY A 181 18.26 8.99 -22.92
C GLY A 181 17.03 8.35 -23.55
N ARG A 182 17.25 7.24 -24.26
CA ARG A 182 16.21 6.59 -25.03
C ARG A 182 15.07 6.11 -24.11
N PRO A 183 13.79 6.42 -24.42
CA PRO A 183 12.68 5.90 -23.64
C PRO A 183 12.62 4.37 -23.74
N LEU A 184 12.34 3.72 -22.61
CA LEU A 184 12.21 2.27 -22.51
C LEU A 184 10.73 1.88 -22.38
N ASP A 185 10.29 0.95 -23.22
CA ASP A 185 8.95 0.39 -23.15
C ASP A 185 8.79 -0.50 -21.90
N TYR A 186 7.69 -0.30 -21.16
CA TYR A 186 7.30 -1.14 -20.03
C TYR A 186 5.90 -1.72 -20.23
N THR A 187 5.64 -2.89 -19.65
CA THR A 187 4.34 -3.58 -19.77
C THR A 187 3.52 -3.53 -18.47
N GLY A 188 4.20 -3.42 -17.32
CA GLY A 188 3.57 -3.44 -16.01
C GLY A 188 4.45 -2.91 -14.89
N PHE A 189 3.87 -2.82 -13.69
CA PHE A 189 4.60 -2.51 -12.46
C PHE A 189 3.93 -3.17 -11.27
N GLY A 190 4.72 -3.40 -10.22
CA GLY A 190 4.27 -3.80 -8.89
C GLY A 190 4.67 -2.73 -7.88
N PHE A 191 4.65 -3.07 -6.58
CA PHE A 191 4.94 -2.10 -5.52
C PHE A 191 6.33 -1.47 -5.55
N HIS A 192 7.35 -2.25 -5.92
CA HIS A 192 8.75 -1.78 -5.92
C HIS A 192 9.51 -2.17 -7.20
N ARG A 193 8.78 -2.49 -8.28
CA ARG A 193 9.40 -2.90 -9.53
C ARG A 193 8.61 -2.47 -10.76
N ILE A 194 9.33 -2.28 -11.85
CA ILE A 194 8.79 -2.05 -13.20
C ILE A 194 9.14 -3.26 -14.07
N THR A 195 8.19 -3.72 -14.87
CA THR A 195 8.38 -4.80 -15.84
C THR A 195 8.56 -4.19 -17.23
N LEU A 196 9.77 -4.31 -17.78
CA LEU A 196 10.12 -3.91 -19.14
C LEU A 196 9.54 -4.89 -20.16
N LYS A 197 9.38 -4.40 -21.39
CA LYS A 197 8.92 -5.23 -22.52
C LYS A 197 9.95 -6.31 -22.89
N GLU A 198 11.22 -5.96 -22.87
CA GLU A 198 12.36 -6.80 -23.25
C GLU A 198 13.46 -6.75 -22.19
N ARG A 199 14.39 -7.72 -22.23
CA ARG A 199 15.54 -7.73 -21.32
C ARG A 199 16.44 -6.55 -21.61
N PHE A 200 16.89 -5.87 -20.56
CA PHE A 200 17.75 -4.70 -20.66
C PHE A 200 19.05 -4.91 -19.85
N THR A 201 20.13 -4.32 -20.33
CA THR A 201 21.41 -4.27 -19.62
C THR A 201 21.96 -2.86 -19.72
N GLY A 202 22.10 -2.17 -18.59
CA GLY A 202 22.53 -0.77 -18.57
C GLY A 202 22.09 -0.04 -17.31
N LEU A 203 22.10 1.28 -17.39
CA LEU A 203 21.58 2.18 -16.37
C LEU A 203 20.23 2.72 -16.82
N VAL A 204 19.28 2.79 -15.88
CA VAL A 204 17.93 3.26 -16.11
C VAL A 204 17.64 4.42 -15.17
N ASN A 205 17.06 5.48 -15.72
CA ASN A 205 16.45 6.56 -14.96
C ASN A 205 14.93 6.37 -14.99
N VAL A 206 14.28 6.56 -13.84
CA VAL A 206 12.82 6.44 -13.73
C VAL A 206 12.25 7.60 -12.95
N ARG A 207 11.09 8.07 -13.40
CA ARG A 207 10.29 9.05 -12.66
C ARG A 207 8.95 8.43 -12.32
N LEU A 208 8.65 8.40 -11.03
CA LEU A 208 7.58 7.60 -10.46
C LEU A 208 6.69 8.46 -9.58
N ARG A 209 5.40 8.11 -9.53
CA ARG A 209 4.48 8.54 -8.49
C ARG A 209 4.50 7.48 -7.39
N LEU A 210 4.90 7.88 -6.21
CA LEU A 210 5.06 7.03 -5.05
C LEU A 210 4.03 7.39 -3.99
N PHE A 211 3.46 6.38 -3.34
CA PHE A 211 2.59 6.52 -2.17
C PHE A 211 3.33 6.07 -0.92
N ARG A 212 3.33 6.91 0.12
CA ARG A 212 3.86 6.58 1.44
C ARG A 212 2.82 5.74 2.21
N PRO A 213 3.12 4.47 2.54
CA PRO A 213 2.18 3.63 3.28
C PRO A 213 1.75 4.25 4.60
N ILE A 214 0.48 4.08 4.93
CA ILE A 214 -0.06 4.48 6.23
C ILE A 214 0.13 3.36 7.25
N LYS A 215 0.21 3.71 8.53
CA LYS A 215 0.25 2.74 9.63
C LYS A 215 -1.15 2.54 10.20
N ILE A 216 -1.56 1.27 10.29
CA ILE A 216 -2.85 0.89 10.85
C ILE A 216 -2.68 -0.25 11.86
N ALA A 217 -3.55 -0.30 12.86
CA ALA A 217 -3.74 -1.50 13.67
C ALA A 217 -4.96 -2.26 13.16
N TYR A 218 -4.97 -3.58 13.33
CA TYR A 218 -6.12 -4.40 12.97
C TYR A 218 -6.32 -5.55 13.95
N ARG A 219 -7.58 -5.99 14.05
CA ARG A 219 -8.04 -7.14 14.82
C ARG A 219 -9.01 -7.97 13.98
N THR A 220 -8.81 -9.28 13.95
CA THR A 220 -9.79 -10.20 13.36
C THR A 220 -10.92 -10.46 14.36
N MET A 221 -12.17 -10.39 13.89
CA MET A 221 -13.33 -10.76 14.71
C MET A 221 -13.50 -12.28 14.67
N ASP A 222 -13.29 -12.97 15.79
CA ASP A 222 -13.50 -14.42 15.89
C ASP A 222 -15.00 -14.74 15.88
N VAL A 223 -15.46 -15.51 14.89
CA VAL A 223 -16.73 -16.22 14.95
C VAL A 223 -16.51 -17.51 15.76
N GLY A 224 -16.48 -17.41 17.09
CA GLY A 224 -16.61 -18.57 18.00
C GLY A 224 -15.32 -19.34 18.36
N HIS A 225 -14.77 -19.01 19.54
CA HIS A 225 -14.07 -19.85 20.53
C HIS A 225 -12.77 -20.66 20.25
N LYS A 226 -11.81 -20.39 21.17
CA LYS A 226 -10.72 -21.20 21.78
C LYS A 226 -9.31 -21.19 21.13
N ARG A 227 -8.47 -20.39 21.81
CA ARG A 227 -7.00 -20.20 21.79
C ARG A 227 -6.16 -21.45 21.50
N THR A 228 -5.20 -21.31 20.58
CA THR A 228 -3.73 -21.43 20.73
C THR A 228 -2.99 -21.52 19.39
N GLU A 229 -2.03 -20.60 19.23
CA GLU A 229 -0.77 -20.55 18.46
C GLU A 229 -0.67 -20.82 16.94
N ARG A 230 -0.02 -19.82 16.30
CA ARG A 230 0.56 -19.71 14.94
C ARG A 230 -0.44 -19.69 13.78
N ALA A 231 -0.74 -18.48 13.33
CA ALA A 231 -1.72 -18.21 12.31
C ALA A 231 -1.13 -17.68 11.00
N ALA A 232 -1.17 -18.52 9.97
CA ALA A 232 -1.38 -18.05 8.61
C ALA A 232 -2.89 -17.81 8.47
N LEU A 233 -3.29 -16.55 8.27
CA LEU A 233 -4.68 -16.10 8.23
C LEU A 233 -5.51 -16.84 7.16
N PRO A 234 -6.63 -17.52 7.51
CA PRO A 234 -7.66 -17.90 6.56
C PRO A 234 -8.69 -16.75 6.45
N PHE A 235 -8.60 -15.96 5.37
CA PHE A 235 -9.38 -14.72 5.18
C PHE A 235 -10.75 -14.89 4.50
N GLU A 236 -11.18 -16.12 4.22
CA GLU A 236 -12.40 -16.37 3.43
C GLU A 236 -13.72 -16.09 4.18
N SER A 237 -13.69 -15.76 5.49
CA SER A 237 -14.93 -15.54 6.26
C SER A 237 -14.89 -14.49 7.39
N GLY A 238 -13.83 -13.68 7.49
CA GLY A 238 -13.64 -12.77 8.63
C GLY A 238 -13.90 -11.30 8.31
N GLU A 239 -14.80 -10.67 9.06
CA GLU A 239 -14.74 -9.22 9.25
C GLU A 239 -13.53 -8.89 10.12
N ILE A 240 -12.84 -7.81 9.76
CA ILE A 240 -11.77 -7.24 10.55
C ILE A 240 -12.17 -5.88 11.06
N GLU A 241 -11.64 -5.56 12.22
CA GLU A 241 -11.72 -4.25 12.82
C GLU A 241 -10.38 -3.57 12.59
N ILE A 242 -10.42 -2.40 11.94
CA ILE A 242 -9.24 -1.62 11.61
C ILE A 242 -9.27 -0.37 12.49
N ILE A 243 -8.15 -0.08 13.13
CA ILE A 243 -7.96 1.12 13.95
C ILE A 243 -6.91 1.98 13.25
N VAL A 244 -7.28 3.21 12.93
CA VAL A 244 -6.42 4.15 12.20
C VAL A 244 -6.20 5.41 13.02
N PRO A 245 -5.04 6.07 12.88
CA PRO A 245 -4.82 7.39 13.44
C PRO A 245 -5.92 8.35 13.01
N ASN A 246 -6.25 9.32 13.86
CA ASN A 246 -7.41 10.18 13.66
C ASN A 246 -7.29 11.08 12.41
N SER A 247 -6.05 11.33 11.98
CA SER A 247 -5.73 12.07 10.76
C SER A 247 -6.20 11.38 9.46
N TYR A 248 -6.48 10.07 9.50
CA TYR A 248 -7.00 9.32 8.35
C TYR A 248 -8.52 9.20 8.40
N LEU A 249 -9.20 9.89 7.49
CA LEU A 249 -10.64 9.81 7.30
C LEU A 249 -10.99 8.86 6.17
N MET A 250 -11.41 7.65 6.54
CA MET A 250 -11.81 6.59 5.61
C MET A 250 -13.32 6.58 5.41
N GLY A 251 -13.75 6.46 4.16
CA GLY A 251 -15.15 6.35 3.78
C GLY A 251 -15.61 4.90 3.66
N GLU A 252 -16.92 4.68 3.76
CA GLU A 252 -17.53 3.41 3.35
C GLU A 252 -17.15 3.10 1.89
N GLY A 253 -16.74 1.85 1.64
CA GLY A 253 -16.30 1.41 0.33
C GLY A 253 -14.80 1.55 0.07
N ASP A 254 -14.08 2.37 0.83
CA ASP A 254 -12.62 2.51 0.72
C ASP A 254 -11.91 1.15 0.84
N ILE A 255 -10.75 1.01 0.18
CA ILE A 255 -10.00 -0.24 0.17
C ILE A 255 -8.66 -0.04 0.89
N ILE A 256 -8.35 -0.98 1.78
CA ILE A 256 -7.06 -1.05 2.48
C ILE A 256 -6.39 -2.35 2.12
N THR A 257 -5.13 -2.28 1.69
CA THR A 257 -4.30 -3.45 1.37
C THR A 257 -3.13 -3.51 2.34
N PHE A 258 -2.98 -4.62 3.06
CA PHE A 258 -1.86 -4.81 3.97
C PHE A 258 -0.57 -5.09 3.19
N LEU A 259 0.54 -4.49 3.56
CA LEU A 259 1.80 -4.60 2.79
C LEU A 259 2.75 -5.64 3.37
N THR A 260 2.70 -5.93 4.67
CA THR A 260 3.55 -6.96 5.30
C THR A 260 2.89 -8.34 5.28
N THR A 261 1.57 -8.37 5.52
CA THR A 261 0.81 -9.61 5.64
C THR A 261 0.64 -10.25 4.27
N THR A 262 0.98 -11.54 4.15
CA THR A 262 0.85 -12.32 2.92
C THR A 262 -0.02 -13.56 3.10
N VAL A 263 -0.84 -13.86 2.10
CA VAL A 263 -1.75 -15.01 2.07
C VAL A 263 -1.42 -15.86 0.86
N ARG A 264 -1.39 -17.18 1.03
CA ARG A 264 -1.20 -18.11 -0.08
C ARG A 264 -2.53 -18.53 -0.67
N HIS A 265 -2.64 -18.48 -1.99
CA HIS A 265 -3.80 -18.95 -2.73
C HIS A 265 -3.37 -19.88 -3.87
N SER A 266 -4.26 -20.78 -4.25
CA SER A 266 -4.10 -21.66 -5.39
C SER A 266 -5.37 -21.58 -6.22
N MET A 267 -5.23 -21.26 -7.51
CA MET A 267 -6.37 -21.19 -8.43
C MET A 267 -6.06 -21.90 -9.73
N TYR A 268 -7.10 -22.39 -10.38
CA TYR A 268 -7.03 -22.83 -11.76
C TYR A 268 -7.43 -21.68 -12.69
N ILE A 269 -6.62 -21.46 -13.72
CA ILE A 269 -6.82 -20.45 -14.75
C ILE A 269 -7.14 -21.19 -16.05
N GLU A 270 -8.36 -21.00 -16.54
CA GLU A 270 -8.80 -21.53 -17.83
C GLU A 270 -8.01 -20.91 -18.98
N ALA A 271 -7.74 -21.71 -20.01
CA ALA A 271 -7.04 -21.24 -21.19
C ALA A 271 -7.87 -20.20 -21.94
N LYS A 272 -7.37 -18.96 -21.94
CA LYS A 272 -7.88 -17.87 -22.76
C LYS A 272 -6.90 -17.52 -23.87
N PRO A 273 -7.36 -17.04 -25.04
CA PRO A 273 -6.48 -16.51 -26.07
C PRO A 273 -5.56 -15.40 -25.52
N GLY A 274 -4.32 -15.34 -26.01
CA GLY A 274 -3.32 -14.39 -25.58
C GLY A 274 -2.36 -14.92 -24.50
N GLN A 275 -1.27 -14.19 -24.29
CA GLN A 275 -0.18 -14.58 -23.38
C GLN A 275 -0.33 -14.03 -21.95
N VAL A 276 -1.36 -13.22 -21.69
CA VAL A 276 -1.55 -12.55 -20.39
C VAL A 276 -2.86 -13.00 -19.76
N ASP A 277 -2.79 -13.41 -18.50
CA ASP A 277 -3.95 -13.75 -17.67
C ASP A 277 -4.03 -12.86 -16.44
N ARG A 278 -5.26 -12.59 -15.98
CA ARG A 278 -5.51 -11.92 -14.70
C ARG A 278 -5.67 -12.95 -13.58
N ILE A 279 -5.07 -12.63 -12.44
CA ILE A 279 -5.18 -13.39 -11.20
C ILE A 279 -6.38 -12.86 -10.39
N ALA A 280 -7.07 -13.76 -9.67
CA ALA A 280 -8.22 -13.40 -8.86
C ALA A 280 -7.86 -12.51 -7.65
N TYR A 281 -6.83 -12.90 -6.87
CA TYR A 281 -6.38 -12.18 -5.68
C TYR A 281 -5.10 -11.41 -5.93
N SER A 282 -5.11 -10.14 -5.51
CA SER A 282 -4.03 -9.18 -5.75
C SER A 282 -3.99 -8.14 -4.61
N PRO A 283 -2.85 -7.43 -4.41
CA PRO A 283 -1.62 -7.48 -5.20
C PRO A 283 -0.82 -8.75 -4.90
N VAL A 284 -0.38 -9.41 -5.97
CA VAL A 284 0.45 -10.60 -5.89
C VAL A 284 1.88 -10.20 -5.51
N VAL A 285 2.39 -10.83 -4.46
CA VAL A 285 3.75 -10.62 -3.95
C VAL A 285 4.72 -11.47 -4.77
N GLU A 286 4.40 -12.75 -4.92
CA GLU A 286 5.25 -13.71 -5.62
C GLU A 286 4.41 -14.85 -6.20
N LEU A 287 4.88 -15.39 -7.32
CA LEU A 287 4.41 -16.68 -7.83
C LEU A 287 5.22 -17.77 -7.13
N ILE A 288 4.55 -18.84 -6.68
CA ILE A 288 5.18 -19.93 -5.95
C ILE A 288 5.40 -21.12 -6.88
N ASN A 289 4.33 -21.61 -7.50
CA ASN A 289 4.37 -22.77 -8.40
C ASN A 289 3.34 -22.63 -9.51
N CYS A 290 3.64 -23.21 -10.68
CA CYS A 290 2.73 -23.30 -11.80
C CYS A 290 2.74 -24.73 -12.37
N TYR A 291 1.56 -25.30 -12.57
CA TYR A 291 1.38 -26.66 -13.10
C TYR A 291 0.33 -26.66 -14.21
N SER A 292 0.54 -27.45 -15.25
CA SER A 292 -0.49 -27.72 -16.26
C SER A 292 -0.61 -29.21 -16.53
N LYS A 293 -1.72 -29.61 -17.15
CA LYS A 293 -1.84 -30.94 -17.74
C LYS A 293 -1.20 -30.94 -19.12
N ALA A 294 -0.37 -31.94 -19.41
CA ALA A 294 0.17 -32.21 -20.73
C ALA A 294 0.00 -33.69 -21.04
N ARG A 295 0.02 -34.06 -22.32
CA ARG A 295 0.14 -35.47 -22.72
C ARG A 295 1.61 -35.81 -22.98
N ASP A 296 2.00 -37.03 -22.65
CA ASP A 296 3.27 -37.59 -23.09
C ASP A 296 3.17 -38.11 -24.54
N ASP A 297 4.31 -38.54 -25.11
CA ASP A 297 4.38 -39.08 -26.48
C ASP A 297 3.58 -40.39 -26.65
N LYS A 298 3.14 -40.99 -25.53
CA LYS A 298 2.34 -42.22 -25.47
C LYS A 298 0.85 -41.93 -25.21
N GLY A 299 0.45 -40.66 -25.14
CA GLY A 299 -0.92 -40.21 -24.93
C GLY A 299 -1.40 -40.21 -23.48
N ASN A 300 -0.55 -40.46 -22.48
CA ASN A 300 -0.92 -40.43 -21.07
C ASN A 300 -0.88 -39.01 -20.51
N ASP A 301 -1.79 -38.71 -19.58
CA ASP A 301 -1.81 -37.44 -18.87
C ASP A 301 -0.63 -37.36 -17.88
N ARG A 302 0.16 -36.28 -17.99
CA ARG A 302 1.23 -35.92 -17.07
C ARG A 302 1.04 -34.50 -16.54
N ILE A 303 1.52 -34.27 -15.33
CA ILE A 303 1.60 -32.93 -14.76
C ILE A 303 2.93 -32.32 -15.19
N LEU A 304 2.85 -31.22 -15.94
CA LEU A 304 4.01 -30.43 -16.32
C LEU A 304 4.14 -29.28 -15.31
N GLN A 305 5.31 -29.15 -14.69
CA GLN A 305 5.66 -28.01 -13.86
C GLN A 305 6.37 -26.95 -14.72
N HIS A 306 5.95 -25.70 -14.58
CA HIS A 306 6.53 -24.56 -15.29
C HIS A 306 7.44 -23.75 -14.38
N THR A 307 8.52 -23.21 -14.93
CA THR A 307 9.55 -22.47 -14.23
C THR A 307 9.25 -20.97 -14.26
N ILE A 308 8.99 -20.40 -13.09
CA ILE A 308 8.76 -18.96 -12.92
C ILE A 308 10.04 -18.19 -13.27
N GLY A 309 9.92 -17.11 -14.03
CA GLY A 309 11.03 -16.33 -14.58
C GLY A 309 11.54 -16.81 -15.94
N GLN A 310 11.20 -18.05 -16.34
CA GLN A 310 11.57 -18.61 -17.65
C GLN A 310 10.34 -18.83 -18.53
N ASP A 311 9.34 -19.56 -18.03
CA ASP A 311 8.09 -19.86 -18.75
C ASP A 311 7.05 -18.76 -18.58
N LEU A 312 7.00 -18.18 -17.39
CA LEU A 312 6.02 -17.17 -17.00
C LEU A 312 6.59 -16.17 -16.01
N ILE A 313 6.04 -14.95 -16.00
CA ILE A 313 6.42 -13.88 -15.09
C ILE A 313 5.17 -13.20 -14.51
N LEU A 314 5.32 -12.59 -13.33
CA LEU A 314 4.33 -11.68 -12.79
C LEU A 314 4.56 -10.28 -13.39
N GLU A 315 3.77 -9.93 -14.40
CA GLU A 315 3.89 -8.70 -15.18
C GLU A 315 3.49 -7.45 -14.39
N SER A 316 2.38 -7.54 -13.68
CA SER A 316 1.86 -6.51 -12.76
C SER A 316 1.33 -7.16 -11.49
N SER A 317 0.87 -6.35 -10.54
CA SER A 317 0.25 -6.81 -9.28
C SER A 317 -0.90 -7.83 -9.44
N ASP A 318 -1.49 -7.96 -10.62
CA ASP A 318 -2.68 -8.78 -10.89
C ASP A 318 -2.55 -9.59 -12.20
N ARG A 319 -1.43 -9.53 -12.92
CA ARG A 319 -1.27 -10.15 -14.25
C ARG A 319 -0.06 -11.06 -14.33
N VAL A 320 -0.26 -12.21 -14.96
CA VAL A 320 0.79 -13.14 -15.34
C VAL A 320 0.95 -13.11 -16.83
N ARG A 321 2.19 -12.98 -17.30
CA ARG A 321 2.54 -13.07 -18.71
C ARG A 321 3.36 -14.33 -18.95
N TRP A 322 2.92 -15.14 -19.91
CA TRP A 322 3.68 -16.25 -20.45
C TRP A 322 4.77 -15.74 -21.40
N LEU A 323 5.97 -16.27 -21.23
CA LEU A 323 7.12 -16.04 -22.11
C LEU A 323 7.28 -17.19 -23.12
N THR A 324 6.75 -18.36 -22.78
CA THR A 324 6.68 -19.55 -23.64
C THR A 324 5.24 -19.82 -24.07
N ASP A 325 5.02 -20.90 -24.83
CA ASP A 325 3.67 -21.29 -25.28
C ASP A 325 2.77 -21.61 -24.09
N LYS A 326 1.75 -20.77 -23.89
CA LYS A 326 0.73 -20.95 -22.87
C LYS A 326 0.03 -22.32 -22.98
N PRO A 327 -0.17 -23.04 -21.86
CA PRO A 327 -0.88 -24.32 -21.85
C PRO A 327 -2.32 -24.21 -22.38
N ARG A 328 -2.62 -24.93 -23.47
CA ARG A 328 -3.94 -24.93 -24.12
C ARG A 328 -5.09 -25.46 -23.24
N GLY A 329 -4.75 -26.31 -22.26
CA GLY A 329 -5.71 -26.90 -21.33
C GLY A 329 -5.87 -26.13 -20.02
N GLY A 330 -5.33 -24.92 -19.91
CA GLY A 330 -5.28 -24.15 -18.67
C GLY A 330 -4.18 -24.62 -17.73
N TYR A 331 -4.04 -23.94 -16.60
CA TYR A 331 -2.99 -24.21 -15.61
C TYR A 331 -3.43 -23.86 -14.20
N THR A 332 -2.84 -24.51 -13.21
CA THR A 332 -2.99 -24.19 -11.79
C THR A 332 -1.81 -23.34 -11.35
N LEU A 333 -2.10 -22.20 -10.74
CA LEU A 333 -1.13 -21.25 -10.23
C LEU A 333 -1.26 -21.13 -8.71
N MET A 334 -0.15 -21.31 -8.01
CA MET A 334 -0.01 -21.03 -6.59
C MET A 334 0.78 -19.74 -6.42
N TYR A 335 0.28 -18.82 -5.61
CA TYR A 335 0.91 -17.52 -5.40
C TYR A 335 0.64 -16.98 -3.99
N SER A 336 1.50 -16.06 -3.54
CA SER A 336 1.31 -15.27 -2.33
C SER A 336 0.78 -13.89 -2.72
N TYR A 337 -0.18 -13.35 -1.99
CA TYR A 337 -0.73 -12.01 -2.23
C TYR A 337 -0.92 -11.24 -0.91
N ASN A 338 -0.97 -9.92 -1.01
CA ASN A 338 -1.30 -9.02 0.07
C ASN A 338 -2.83 -8.88 0.19
N PRO A 339 -3.44 -9.20 1.35
CA PRO A 339 -4.88 -9.16 1.49
C PRO A 339 -5.40 -7.72 1.46
N SER A 340 -6.56 -7.55 0.82
CA SER A 340 -7.26 -6.28 0.73
C SER A 340 -8.61 -6.35 1.46
N PHE A 341 -9.04 -5.25 2.05
CA PHE A 341 -10.28 -5.13 2.81
C PHE A 341 -11.04 -3.89 2.39
N ARG A 342 -12.37 -4.02 2.28
CA ARG A 342 -13.28 -2.92 1.99
C ARG A 342 -13.91 -2.43 3.28
N ILE A 343 -13.78 -1.15 3.58
CA ILE A 343 -14.44 -0.49 4.70
C ILE A 343 -15.96 -0.59 4.55
N GLN A 344 -16.65 -0.97 5.62
CA GLN A 344 -18.11 -1.10 5.69
C GLN A 344 -18.70 0.11 6.43
N GLU A 345 -18.34 0.28 7.69
CA GLU A 345 -18.89 1.34 8.54
C GLU A 345 -17.84 1.79 9.56
N GLU A 346 -17.91 3.07 9.95
CA GLU A 346 -17.19 3.58 11.12
C GLU A 346 -17.95 3.11 12.38
N THR A 347 -17.27 2.33 13.23
CA THR A 347 -17.84 1.80 14.48
C THR A 347 -17.44 2.62 15.70
N THR A 348 -16.72 3.72 15.51
CA THR A 348 -16.39 4.65 16.58
C THR A 348 -17.70 5.19 17.19
N VAL A 349 -18.05 4.75 18.41
CA VAL A 349 -19.23 5.24 19.15
C VAL A 349 -18.93 6.67 19.63
N ALA A 350 -19.16 7.65 18.77
CA ALA A 350 -19.04 9.06 19.12
C ALA A 350 -20.28 9.53 19.90
N GLY A 351 -20.40 9.09 21.15
CA GLY A 351 -21.22 9.78 22.14
C GLY A 351 -20.53 11.08 22.53
N GLY A 352 -20.68 12.15 21.74
CA GLY A 352 -20.36 13.54 22.10
C GLY A 352 -18.93 13.89 22.54
N MET A 353 -17.99 12.95 22.61
CA MET A 353 -16.67 13.17 23.21
C MET A 353 -15.52 12.89 22.23
N ASP A 354 -14.69 13.94 22.15
CA ASP A 354 -13.33 14.06 21.63
C ASP A 354 -13.06 13.60 20.18
N LYS A 355 -12.99 14.58 19.28
CA LYS A 355 -12.53 14.42 17.88
C LYS A 355 -11.08 13.94 17.77
N ARG A 356 -10.36 13.71 18.88
CA ARG A 356 -8.92 13.36 18.94
C ARG A 356 -8.64 11.87 19.09
N LEU A 357 -9.65 11.02 19.22
CA LEU A 357 -9.45 9.59 19.37
C LEU A 357 -9.21 8.91 18.00
N PRO A 358 -8.34 7.88 17.94
CA PRO A 358 -8.21 7.02 16.77
C PRO A 358 -9.57 6.45 16.35
N ARG A 359 -9.74 6.31 15.04
CA ARG A 359 -11.01 5.86 14.46
C ARG A 359 -11.01 4.36 14.27
N GLN A 360 -12.19 3.77 14.44
CA GLN A 360 -12.40 2.34 14.32
C GLN A 360 -13.38 2.04 13.19
N TYR A 361 -12.99 1.14 12.31
CA TYR A 361 -13.77 0.76 11.14
C TYR A 361 -13.95 -0.74 11.10
N ARG A 362 -15.14 -1.20 10.67
CA ARG A 362 -15.31 -2.58 10.21
C ARG A 362 -14.96 -2.68 8.75
N ALA A 363 -14.26 -3.74 8.39
CA ALA A 363 -13.89 -4.01 7.02
C ALA A 363 -14.08 -5.50 6.68
N LYS A 364 -14.42 -5.76 5.41
CA LYS A 364 -14.64 -7.11 4.89
C LYS A 364 -13.61 -7.43 3.82
N ALA A 365 -13.18 -8.69 3.73
CA ALA A 365 -12.23 -9.13 2.71
C ALA A 365 -12.70 -8.73 1.29
N ALA A 366 -11.79 -8.15 0.52
CA ALA A 366 -11.98 -7.75 -0.86
C ALA A 366 -11.05 -8.59 -1.75
N SER A 367 -11.60 -9.16 -2.82
CA SER A 367 -10.89 -10.14 -3.64
C SER A 367 -9.81 -9.53 -4.52
N SER A 368 -9.85 -8.25 -4.90
CA SER A 368 -8.91 -7.73 -5.90
C SER A 368 -8.43 -6.29 -5.66
N TYR A 369 -7.13 -6.13 -5.85
CA TYR A 369 -6.39 -4.90 -6.03
C TYR A 369 -6.06 -4.68 -7.52
N ASN A 370 -6.30 -3.47 -8.02
CA ASN A 370 -5.86 -3.04 -9.34
C ASN A 370 -5.49 -1.56 -9.24
N ILE A 371 -4.21 -1.25 -9.43
CA ILE A 371 -3.68 0.10 -9.26
C ILE A 371 -3.96 1.00 -10.47
N ARG A 372 -4.41 0.40 -11.59
CA ARG A 372 -4.75 1.10 -12.84
C ARG A 372 -6.22 1.49 -12.88
#